data_AF-A0A2N5AC89-F1
#
_entry.id   AF-A0A2N5AC89-F1
#
_cell.length_a   1.000
_cell.length_b   1.000
_cell.length_c   1.000
_cell.angle_alpha   90.00
_cell.angle_beta   90.00
_cell.angle_gamma   90.00
#
_symmetry.space_group_name_H-M   'P 1'
#
loop_
_entity.id
_entity.type
_entity.pdbx_description
1 polymer ?
#
loop_
_entity_poly.entity_id
_entity_poly.type
_entity_poly.pdbx_seq_one_letter_code
_entity_poly.pdbx_strand_id
1 'polypeptide(L)'
;AGVWDHSRFREDIFGRLRRTSQFISATTFATTPDAERLIAKVQGIHQRIGGVDKDGTPYQASDPALLTWVHVAECSRFMASHLRYKRTVVSAERQEDYFRESAEIARRLGAQDIPQTPQEVADYLEAMRPQLRCDERTREVAEVLLSTRLPGRLSQPVGQVMMRAGIDLLPEWAQEMLGLSLTPLQRRTTRLLVHGVARVLRASVRNGAWHCAMRRMQVE
;
A
#
# COMPACT_ATOMS: atom_id res chain seq x y z
N ALA A 1 -1.87 6.60 -15.06
CA ALA A 1 -1.84 8.02 -15.48
C ALA A 1 -1.59 8.99 -14.31
N GLY A 2 -2.47 9.12 -13.31
CA GLY A 2 -2.32 10.15 -12.25
C GLY A 2 -0.97 10.25 -11.52
N VAL A 3 -0.34 9.12 -11.14
CA VAL A 3 1.02 9.15 -10.57
C VAL A 3 2.05 9.62 -11.58
N TRP A 4 1.94 9.16 -12.83
CA TRP A 4 2.88 9.51 -13.89
C TRP A 4 2.82 11.02 -14.22
N ASP A 5 1.61 11.56 -14.37
CA ASP A 5 1.39 12.93 -14.84
C ASP A 5 1.54 13.97 -13.72
N HIS A 6 1.15 13.64 -12.47
CA HIS A 6 1.00 14.63 -11.39
C HIS A 6 1.94 14.41 -10.21
N SER A 7 2.85 13.43 -10.27
CA SER A 7 3.77 13.16 -9.17
C SER A 7 5.23 13.39 -9.53
N ARG A 8 5.94 14.02 -8.59
CA ARG A 8 7.41 14.04 -8.49
C ARG A 8 7.99 12.72 -7.97
N PHE A 9 7.57 11.58 -8.54
CA PHE A 9 8.02 10.26 -8.03
C PHE A 9 9.47 9.96 -8.41
N ARG A 10 9.97 10.57 -9.49
CA ARG A 10 11.37 10.48 -9.92
C ARG A 10 12.30 11.19 -8.95
N GLU A 11 11.86 12.31 -8.39
CA GLU A 11 12.68 13.15 -7.50
C GLU A 11 12.41 12.92 -6.00
N ASP A 12 11.18 12.59 -5.59
CA ASP A 12 10.75 12.55 -4.17
C ASP A 12 9.95 11.28 -3.80
N ILE A 13 10.47 10.10 -4.14
CA ILE A 13 9.78 8.84 -3.83
C ILE A 13 9.60 8.60 -2.32
N PHE A 14 10.59 8.96 -1.50
CA PHE A 14 10.52 8.81 -0.04
C PHE A 14 9.56 9.81 0.60
N GLY A 15 9.49 11.05 0.10
CA GLY A 15 8.48 12.00 0.58
C GLY A 15 7.07 11.56 0.21
N ARG A 16 6.87 10.93 -0.96
CA ARG A 16 5.57 10.31 -1.30
C ARG A 16 5.21 9.21 -0.33
N LEU A 17 6.11 8.26 -0.10
CA LEU A 17 5.88 7.15 0.83
C LEU A 17 5.55 7.68 2.24
N ARG A 18 6.24 8.72 2.69
CA ARG A 18 5.97 9.38 3.97
C ARG A 18 4.58 9.99 4.05
N ARG A 19 4.10 10.67 3.01
CA ARG A 19 2.76 11.26 2.96
C ARG A 19 1.66 10.18 3.01
N THR A 20 1.83 9.09 2.26
CA THR A 20 0.92 7.94 2.31
C THR A 20 0.93 7.28 3.69
N SER A 21 2.12 7.02 4.25
CA SER A 21 2.28 6.45 5.59
C SER A 21 1.64 7.32 6.69
N GLN A 22 1.78 8.64 6.58
CA GLN A 22 1.13 9.60 7.48
C GLN A 22 -0.40 9.56 7.36
N PHE A 23 -0.92 9.51 6.12
CA PHE A 23 -2.36 9.40 5.90
C PHE A 23 -2.92 8.14 6.55
N ILE A 24 -2.37 6.96 6.24
CA ILE A 24 -2.78 5.67 6.82
C ILE A 24 -2.69 5.72 8.35
N SER A 25 -1.54 6.15 8.89
CA SER A 25 -1.34 6.19 10.34
C SER A 25 -2.35 7.09 11.04
N ALA A 26 -2.69 8.23 10.43
CA ALA A 26 -3.64 9.16 11.01
C ALA A 26 -5.08 8.67 10.90
N THR A 27 -5.49 8.12 9.76
CA THR A 27 -6.83 7.57 9.59
C THR A 27 -7.08 6.31 10.42
N THR A 28 -6.02 5.57 10.78
CA THR A 28 -6.14 4.41 11.68
C THR A 28 -6.06 4.78 13.16
N PHE A 29 -5.21 5.74 13.55
CA PHE A 29 -4.85 5.91 14.96
C PHE A 29 -5.09 7.32 15.55
N ALA A 30 -5.29 8.35 14.73
CA ALA A 30 -5.50 9.71 15.23
C ALA A 30 -6.93 9.91 15.78
N THR A 31 -7.19 11.11 16.31
CA THR A 31 -8.55 11.48 16.71
C THR A 31 -9.45 11.60 15.48
N THR A 32 -10.76 11.38 15.64
CA THR A 32 -11.72 11.52 14.54
C THR A 32 -11.62 12.89 13.84
N PRO A 33 -11.54 14.05 14.54
CA PRO A 33 -11.38 15.34 13.88
C PRO A 33 -10.09 15.46 13.06
N ASP A 34 -8.97 14.89 13.54
CA ASP A 34 -7.71 14.93 12.81
C ASP A 34 -7.76 14.06 11.54
N ALA A 35 -8.38 12.88 11.64
CA ALA A 35 -8.59 11.98 10.52
C ALA A 35 -9.50 12.62 9.46
N GLU A 36 -10.64 13.21 9.87
CA GLU A 36 -11.59 13.88 8.97
C GLU A 36 -10.94 15.05 8.21
N ARG A 37 -10.14 15.87 8.90
CA ARG A 37 -9.40 16.96 8.25
C ARG A 37 -8.42 16.45 7.20
N LEU A 38 -7.73 15.32 7.46
CA LEU A 38 -6.81 14.73 6.49
C LEU A 38 -7.54 14.08 5.32
N ILE A 39 -8.67 13.42 5.55
CA ILE A 39 -9.54 12.88 4.50
C ILE A 39 -10.01 14.00 3.58
N ALA A 40 -10.57 15.08 4.13
CA ALA A 40 -11.03 16.24 3.35
C ALA A 40 -9.89 16.86 2.52
N LYS A 41 -8.68 16.97 3.10
CA LYS A 41 -7.50 17.43 2.38
C LYS A 41 -7.15 16.52 1.20
N VAL A 42 -7.16 15.20 1.38
CA VAL A 42 -6.86 14.25 0.31
C VAL A 42 -7.93 14.28 -0.78
N GLN A 43 -9.21 14.35 -0.41
CA GLN A 43 -10.31 14.52 -1.38
C GLN A 43 -10.11 15.76 -2.24
N GLY A 44 -9.81 16.91 -1.64
CA GLY A 44 -9.53 18.14 -2.38
C GLY A 44 -8.28 18.07 -3.26
N ILE A 45 -7.31 17.20 -2.95
CA ILE A 45 -6.19 16.91 -3.86
C ILE A 45 -6.67 16.03 -5.02
N HIS A 46 -7.38 14.94 -4.75
CA HIS A 46 -7.87 14.00 -5.77
C HIS A 46 -8.83 14.65 -6.77
N GLN A 47 -9.64 15.61 -6.34
CA GLN A 47 -10.51 16.41 -7.23
C GLN A 47 -9.74 17.26 -8.25
N ARG A 48 -8.47 17.56 -7.99
CA ARG A 48 -7.62 18.36 -8.90
C ARG A 48 -6.69 17.52 -9.77
N ILE A 49 -6.60 16.22 -9.52
CA ILE A 49 -5.74 15.30 -10.27
C ILE A 49 -6.62 14.58 -11.30
N GLY A 50 -6.54 15.05 -12.54
CA GLY A 50 -7.22 14.43 -13.68
C GLY A 50 -6.42 14.63 -14.97
N GLY A 51 -6.86 14.00 -16.04
CA GLY A 51 -6.22 14.11 -17.34
C GLY A 51 -6.77 13.09 -18.33
N VAL A 52 -6.00 12.84 -19.38
CA VAL A 52 -6.29 11.84 -20.41
C VAL A 52 -5.09 10.91 -20.50
N ASP A 53 -5.31 9.60 -20.37
CA ASP A 53 -4.25 8.61 -20.52
C ASP A 53 -3.82 8.49 -21.99
N LYS A 54 -2.70 7.81 -22.24
CA LYS A 54 -2.08 7.69 -23.57
C LYS A 54 -2.98 7.06 -24.64
N ASP A 55 -4.02 6.34 -24.24
CA ASP A 55 -5.00 5.72 -25.13
C ASP A 55 -6.26 6.57 -25.34
N GLY A 56 -6.28 7.80 -24.83
CA GLY A 56 -7.41 8.72 -24.95
C GLY A 56 -8.44 8.58 -23.82
N THR A 57 -8.25 7.67 -22.87
CA THR A 57 -9.18 7.47 -21.76
C THR A 57 -9.09 8.64 -20.76
N PRO A 58 -10.16 9.42 -20.52
CA PRO A 58 -10.14 10.42 -19.46
C PRO A 58 -10.06 9.74 -18.10
N TYR A 59 -9.36 10.36 -17.16
CA TYR A 59 -9.28 9.87 -15.79
C TYR A 59 -9.37 11.01 -14.78
N GLN A 60 -9.88 10.69 -13.61
CA GLN A 60 -9.90 11.56 -12.44
C GLN A 60 -9.52 10.74 -11.22
N ALA A 61 -8.59 11.22 -10.39
CA ALA A 61 -8.17 10.49 -9.19
C ALA A 61 -9.28 10.37 -8.12
N SER A 62 -10.32 11.20 -8.21
CA SER A 62 -11.52 11.10 -7.38
C SER A 62 -12.62 10.19 -7.98
N ASP A 63 -12.34 9.47 -9.07
CA ASP A 63 -13.25 8.46 -9.61
C ASP A 63 -13.50 7.37 -8.54
N PRO A 64 -14.76 7.09 -8.17
CA PRO A 64 -15.08 6.09 -7.15
C PRO A 64 -14.50 4.70 -7.41
N ALA A 65 -14.50 4.23 -8.65
CA ALA A 65 -13.98 2.90 -9.01
C ALA A 65 -12.45 2.87 -8.90
N LEU A 66 -11.76 3.95 -9.28
CA LEU A 66 -10.30 4.06 -9.09
C LEU A 66 -9.92 4.14 -7.60
N LEU A 67 -10.73 4.82 -6.79
CA LEU A 67 -10.55 4.86 -5.33
C LEU A 67 -10.71 3.47 -4.72
N THR A 68 -11.73 2.72 -5.13
CA THR A 68 -11.93 1.32 -4.72
C THR A 68 -10.76 0.43 -5.14
N TRP A 69 -10.28 0.55 -6.38
CA TRP A 69 -9.12 -0.20 -6.86
C TRP A 69 -7.87 0.03 -5.99
N VAL A 70 -7.52 1.29 -5.75
CA VAL A 70 -6.32 1.63 -4.95
C VAL A 70 -6.47 1.12 -3.51
N HIS A 71 -7.66 1.27 -2.92
CA HIS A 71 -7.93 0.78 -1.57
C HIS A 71 -7.80 -0.74 -1.47
N VAL A 72 -8.42 -1.49 -2.38
CA VAL A 72 -8.39 -2.97 -2.36
C VAL A 72 -6.96 -3.48 -2.60
N ALA A 73 -6.24 -2.90 -3.55
CA ALA A 73 -4.84 -3.24 -3.79
C ALA A 73 -3.99 -3.00 -2.54
N GLU A 74 -4.13 -1.83 -1.90
CA GLU A 74 -3.41 -1.47 -0.68
C GLU A 74 -3.74 -2.39 0.50
N CYS A 75 -5.02 -2.48 0.88
CA CYS A 75 -5.46 -3.24 2.04
C CYS A 75 -5.16 -4.74 1.91
N SER A 76 -5.32 -5.31 0.70
CA SER A 76 -4.96 -6.72 0.45
C SER A 76 -3.46 -6.96 0.64
N ARG A 77 -2.59 -6.04 0.20
CA ARG A 77 -1.13 -6.20 0.36
C ARG A 77 -0.69 -5.98 1.81
N PHE A 78 -1.34 -5.09 2.56
CA PHE A 78 -1.09 -4.95 4.00
C PHE A 78 -1.47 -6.22 4.78
N MET A 79 -2.64 -6.80 4.50
CA MET A 79 -3.03 -8.08 5.11
C MET A 79 -2.06 -9.21 4.72
N ALA A 80 -1.72 -9.34 3.43
CA ALA A 80 -0.76 -10.33 2.96
C ALA A 80 0.64 -10.18 3.59
N SER A 81 1.09 -8.93 3.80
CA SER A 81 2.33 -8.62 4.51
C SER A 81 2.27 -9.04 5.97
N HIS A 82 1.15 -8.73 6.65
CA HIS A 82 0.94 -9.10 8.05
C HIS A 82 1.00 -10.62 8.24
N LEU A 83 0.21 -11.36 7.46
CA LEU A 83 0.14 -12.82 7.53
C LEU A 83 1.48 -13.49 7.20
N ARG A 84 2.28 -12.89 6.31
CA ARG A 84 3.56 -13.47 5.86
C ARG A 84 4.73 -13.15 6.79
N TYR A 85 4.77 -11.96 7.39
CA TYR A 85 5.95 -11.45 8.11
C TYR A 85 5.73 -11.20 9.60
N LYS A 86 4.48 -11.34 10.08
CA LYS A 86 4.18 -11.38 11.52
C LYS A 86 3.94 -12.83 11.92
N ARG A 87 4.45 -13.20 13.11
CA ARG A 87 4.26 -14.56 13.67
C ARG A 87 2.91 -14.75 14.36
N THR A 88 2.07 -13.73 14.39
CA THR A 88 0.75 -13.77 15.02
C THR A 88 -0.26 -14.30 14.03
N VAL A 89 -0.97 -15.37 14.41
CA VAL A 89 -2.12 -15.86 13.65
C VAL A 89 -3.25 -14.86 13.79
N VAL A 90 -3.82 -14.43 12.66
CA VAL A 90 -5.02 -13.58 12.60
C VAL A 90 -6.18 -14.48 12.22
N SER A 91 -7.20 -14.58 13.09
CA SER A 91 -8.40 -15.38 12.79
C SER A 91 -9.13 -14.84 11.56
N ALA A 92 -9.93 -15.67 10.90
CA ALA A 92 -10.72 -15.25 9.75
C ALA A 92 -11.62 -14.04 10.07
N GLU A 93 -12.31 -14.07 11.21
CA GLU A 93 -13.12 -12.96 11.74
C GLU A 93 -12.31 -11.66 11.86
N ARG A 94 -11.08 -11.73 12.38
CA ARG A 94 -10.21 -10.54 12.48
C ARG A 94 -9.72 -10.03 11.13
N GLN A 95 -9.64 -10.90 10.12
CA GLN A 95 -9.34 -10.47 8.76
C GLN A 95 -10.54 -9.74 8.14
N GLU A 96 -11.76 -10.22 8.38
CA GLU A 96 -13.00 -9.56 7.97
C GLU A 96 -13.19 -8.21 8.67
N ASP A 97 -12.96 -8.14 9.99
CA ASP A 97 -12.98 -6.87 10.74
C ASP A 97 -12.05 -5.85 10.11
N TYR A 98 -10.82 -6.24 9.78
CA TYR A 98 -9.85 -5.35 9.14
C TYR A 98 -10.36 -4.77 7.82
N PHE A 99 -10.95 -5.60 6.94
CA PHE A 99 -11.47 -5.13 5.65
C PHE A 99 -12.70 -4.24 5.84
N ARG A 100 -13.63 -4.60 6.73
CA ARG A 100 -14.81 -3.79 7.07
C ARG A 100 -14.45 -2.43 7.64
N GLU A 101 -13.53 -2.39 8.61
CA GLU A 101 -13.09 -1.15 9.24
C GLU A 101 -12.32 -0.26 8.26
N SER A 102 -11.42 -0.85 7.47
CA SER A 102 -10.64 -0.11 6.48
C SER A 102 -11.52 0.47 5.37
N ALA A 103 -12.62 -0.21 5.00
CA ALA A 103 -13.56 0.25 3.99
C ALA A 103 -14.24 1.58 4.36
N GLU A 104 -14.37 1.91 5.65
CA GLU A 104 -14.91 3.21 6.07
C GLU A 104 -14.03 4.37 5.61
N ILE A 105 -12.71 4.21 5.62
CA ILE A 105 -11.80 5.26 5.13
C ILE A 105 -11.96 5.45 3.62
N ALA A 106 -12.06 4.37 2.86
CA ALA A 106 -12.29 4.44 1.43
C ALA A 106 -13.65 5.06 1.09
N ARG A 107 -14.71 4.68 1.82
CA ARG A 107 -16.06 5.26 1.68
C ARG A 107 -16.02 6.77 1.92
N ARG A 108 -15.35 7.22 2.98
CA ARG A 108 -15.17 8.66 3.26
C ARG A 108 -14.36 9.40 2.20
N LEU A 109 -13.46 8.72 1.50
CA LEU A 109 -12.73 9.29 0.36
C LEU A 109 -13.59 9.38 -0.92
N GLY A 110 -14.71 8.67 -0.98
CA GLY A 110 -15.63 8.64 -2.13
C GLY A 110 -15.66 7.31 -2.90
N ALA A 111 -15.00 6.27 -2.40
CA ALA A 111 -15.05 4.93 -3.00
C ALA A 111 -16.44 4.31 -2.89
N GLN A 112 -16.80 3.46 -3.86
CA GLN A 112 -18.09 2.76 -3.95
C GLN A 112 -17.87 1.27 -4.19
N ASP A 113 -18.87 0.44 -3.89
CA ASP A 113 -18.83 -1.02 -4.10
C ASP A 113 -17.58 -1.69 -3.50
N ILE A 114 -17.24 -1.28 -2.27
CA ILE A 114 -16.00 -1.66 -1.60
C ILE A 114 -16.11 -3.11 -1.09
N PRO A 115 -15.24 -4.03 -1.54
CA PRO A 115 -15.11 -5.38 -0.97
C PRO A 115 -14.74 -5.31 0.52
N GLN A 116 -15.46 -6.06 1.35
CA GLN A 116 -15.35 -6.01 2.82
C GLN A 116 -14.98 -7.36 3.44
N THR A 117 -14.87 -8.42 2.66
CA THR A 117 -14.38 -9.73 3.12
C THR A 117 -13.12 -10.17 2.36
N PRO A 118 -12.31 -11.10 2.92
CA PRO A 118 -11.16 -11.64 2.21
C PRO A 118 -11.52 -12.26 0.85
N GLN A 119 -12.68 -12.94 0.77
CA GLN A 119 -13.15 -13.56 -0.47
C GLN A 119 -13.54 -12.51 -1.51
N GLU A 120 -14.35 -11.52 -1.13
CA GLU A 120 -14.73 -10.43 -2.04
C GLU A 120 -13.52 -9.64 -2.55
N VAL A 121 -12.52 -9.43 -1.69
CA VAL A 121 -11.25 -8.79 -2.08
C VAL A 121 -10.49 -9.65 -3.10
N ALA A 122 -10.43 -10.96 -2.92
CA ALA A 122 -9.79 -11.87 -3.87
C ALA A 122 -10.53 -11.85 -5.22
N ASP A 123 -11.86 -11.94 -5.19
CA ASP A 123 -12.71 -11.94 -6.39
C ASP A 123 -12.58 -10.61 -7.14
N TYR A 124 -12.56 -9.48 -6.43
CA TYR A 124 -12.35 -8.16 -7.02
C TYR A 124 -10.99 -8.05 -7.72
N LEU A 125 -9.92 -8.57 -7.12
CA LEU A 125 -8.59 -8.55 -7.74
C LEU A 125 -8.53 -9.37 -9.03
N GLU A 126 -9.18 -10.53 -9.08
CA GLU A 126 -9.28 -11.33 -10.30
C GLU A 126 -10.16 -10.65 -11.36
N ALA A 127 -11.26 -10.00 -10.96
CA ALA A 127 -12.10 -9.23 -11.88
C ALA A 127 -11.39 -7.98 -12.45
N MET A 128 -10.46 -7.39 -11.68
CA MET A 128 -9.65 -6.26 -12.13
C MET A 128 -8.52 -6.68 -13.08
N ARG A 129 -7.95 -7.88 -12.91
CA ARG A 129 -6.82 -8.38 -13.72
C ARG A 129 -6.94 -8.12 -15.22
N PRO A 130 -8.03 -8.48 -15.93
CA PRO A 130 -8.12 -8.26 -17.38
C PRO A 130 -8.21 -6.78 -17.79
N GLN A 131 -8.50 -5.87 -16.86
CA GLN A 131 -8.60 -4.43 -17.10
C GLN A 131 -7.25 -3.72 -16.95
N LEU A 132 -6.25 -4.39 -16.37
CA LEU A 132 -4.94 -3.80 -16.10
C LEU A 132 -4.03 -3.88 -17.32
N ARG A 133 -3.28 -2.80 -17.55
CA ARG A 133 -2.23 -2.71 -18.56
C ARG A 133 -0.87 -2.53 -17.91
N CYS A 134 0.12 -3.28 -18.36
CA CYS A 134 1.53 -2.98 -18.11
C CYS A 134 2.16 -2.46 -19.39
N ASP A 135 2.58 -1.20 -19.36
CA ASP A 135 3.18 -0.48 -20.49
C ASP A 135 4.49 0.22 -20.09
N GLU A 136 5.08 0.99 -21.01
CA GLU A 136 6.27 1.82 -20.79
C GLU A 136 6.19 2.61 -19.48
N ARG A 137 5.07 3.32 -19.26
CA ARG A 137 4.88 4.19 -18.09
C ARG A 137 4.92 3.37 -16.80
N THR A 138 4.27 2.21 -16.81
CA THR A 138 4.21 1.31 -15.66
C THR A 138 5.58 0.71 -15.35
N ARG A 139 6.33 0.31 -16.38
CA ARG A 139 7.68 -0.26 -16.25
C ARG A 139 8.67 0.76 -15.70
N GLU A 140 8.66 1.99 -16.19
CA GLU A 140 9.55 3.03 -15.67
C GLU A 140 9.22 3.38 -14.21
N VAL A 141 7.94 3.44 -13.82
CA VAL A 141 7.57 3.63 -12.41
C VAL A 141 8.12 2.49 -11.54
N ALA A 142 8.01 1.24 -12.00
CA ALA A 142 8.56 0.09 -11.30
C ALA A 142 10.09 0.15 -11.23
N GLU A 143 10.78 0.52 -12.32
CA GLU A 143 12.23 0.67 -12.37
C GLU A 143 12.73 1.74 -11.42
N VAL A 144 12.11 2.93 -11.43
CA VAL A 144 12.45 4.02 -10.49
C VAL A 144 12.25 3.56 -9.04
N LEU A 145 11.15 2.89 -8.74
CA LEU A 145 10.88 2.36 -7.40
C LEU A 145 11.94 1.34 -6.96
N LEU A 146 12.27 0.37 -7.82
CA LEU A 146 13.18 -0.73 -7.50
C LEU A 146 14.66 -0.31 -7.49
N SER A 147 15.02 0.73 -8.25
CA SER A 147 16.37 1.29 -8.29
C SER A 147 16.63 2.35 -7.23
N THR A 148 15.57 2.84 -6.56
CA THR A 148 15.70 3.83 -5.48
C THR A 148 16.52 3.27 -4.32
N ARG A 149 17.58 4.01 -3.98
CA ARG A 149 18.51 3.67 -2.89
C ARG A 149 18.16 4.44 -1.62
N LEU A 150 18.09 3.74 -0.48
CA LEU A 150 18.00 4.39 0.83
C LEU A 150 19.26 5.23 1.09
N PRO A 151 19.19 6.36 1.80
CA PRO A 151 20.38 7.12 2.16
C PRO A 151 21.26 6.34 3.15
N GLY A 152 22.57 6.31 2.90
CA GLY A 152 23.57 5.61 3.72
C GLY A 152 23.94 4.21 3.18
N ARG A 153 25.19 3.79 3.37
CA ARG A 153 25.68 2.48 2.87
C ARG A 153 25.11 1.30 3.65
N LEU A 154 24.87 1.45 4.95
CA LEU A 154 24.35 0.40 5.84
C LEU A 154 22.85 0.12 5.64
N SER A 155 22.10 1.05 5.05
CA SER A 155 20.65 0.90 4.80
C SER A 155 20.35 0.26 3.44
N GLN A 156 21.31 0.23 2.50
CA GLN A 156 21.10 -0.36 1.17
C GLN A 156 20.65 -1.82 1.21
N PRO A 157 21.28 -2.72 1.99
CA PRO A 157 20.87 -4.12 2.01
C PRO A 157 19.45 -4.29 2.53
N VAL A 158 19.06 -3.47 3.52
CA VAL A 158 17.70 -3.44 4.06
C VAL A 158 16.73 -2.99 2.97
N GLY A 159 17.04 -1.92 2.24
CA GLY A 159 16.23 -1.44 1.12
C GLY A 159 15.99 -2.51 0.06
N GLN A 160 17.04 -3.22 -0.37
CA GLN A 160 16.93 -4.31 -1.35
C GLN A 160 16.06 -5.47 -0.85
N VAL A 161 16.22 -5.86 0.42
CA VAL A 161 15.38 -6.89 1.04
C VAL A 161 13.92 -6.46 1.04
N MET A 162 13.63 -5.21 1.40
CA MET A 162 12.26 -4.68 1.41
C MET A 162 11.66 -4.61 0.00
N MET A 163 12.43 -4.26 -1.03
CA MET A 163 11.96 -4.29 -2.43
C MET A 163 11.63 -5.72 -2.87
N ARG A 164 12.50 -6.70 -2.60
CA ARG A 164 12.21 -8.11 -2.89
C ARG A 164 11.00 -8.62 -2.12
N ALA A 165 10.81 -8.17 -0.88
CA ALA A 165 9.63 -8.50 -0.09
C ALA A 165 8.36 -7.95 -0.77
N GLY A 166 8.40 -6.72 -1.26
CA GLY A 166 7.32 -6.14 -2.07
C GLY A 166 6.97 -6.99 -3.28
N ILE A 167 7.97 -7.46 -4.04
CA ILE A 167 7.77 -8.37 -5.18
C ILE A 167 7.17 -9.71 -4.73
N ASP A 168 7.66 -10.29 -3.62
CA ASP A 168 7.13 -11.56 -3.08
C ASP A 168 5.68 -11.45 -2.58
N LEU A 169 5.17 -10.24 -2.30
CA LEU A 169 3.78 -9.97 -1.91
C LEU A 169 2.83 -9.78 -3.09
N LEU A 170 3.34 -9.51 -4.29
CA LEU A 170 2.50 -9.33 -5.49
C LEU A 170 1.84 -10.66 -5.89
N PRO A 171 0.59 -10.65 -6.39
CA PRO A 171 0.01 -11.81 -7.06
C PRO A 171 0.91 -12.29 -8.20
N GLU A 172 0.90 -13.59 -8.50
CA GLU A 172 1.75 -14.16 -9.56
C GLU A 172 1.51 -13.49 -10.91
N TRP A 173 0.25 -13.24 -11.27
CA TRP A 173 -0.09 -12.54 -12.51
C TRP A 173 0.48 -11.11 -12.56
N ALA A 174 0.58 -10.41 -11.43
CA ALA A 174 1.14 -9.06 -11.40
C ALA A 174 2.66 -9.09 -11.55
N GLN A 175 3.31 -10.10 -10.97
CA GLN A 175 4.73 -10.38 -11.15
C GLN A 175 5.05 -10.66 -12.63
N GLU A 176 4.24 -11.50 -13.28
CA GLU A 176 4.37 -11.81 -14.71
C GLU A 176 4.17 -10.56 -15.58
N MET A 177 3.10 -9.78 -15.35
CA MET A 177 2.82 -8.55 -16.09
C MET A 177 3.97 -7.54 -16.00
N LEU A 178 4.60 -7.42 -14.83
CA LEU A 178 5.72 -6.50 -14.59
C LEU A 178 7.09 -7.09 -14.98
N GLY A 179 7.17 -8.37 -15.35
CA GLY A 179 8.43 -9.06 -15.60
C GLY A 179 9.31 -9.21 -14.35
N LEU A 180 8.70 -9.22 -13.16
CA LEU A 180 9.39 -9.30 -11.87
C LEU A 180 9.34 -10.72 -11.32
N SER A 181 10.37 -11.52 -11.57
CA SER A 181 10.43 -12.88 -11.06
C SER A 181 11.44 -13.02 -9.90
N LEU A 182 11.04 -13.79 -8.87
CA LEU A 182 11.93 -14.21 -7.80
C LEU A 182 12.07 -15.74 -7.82
N THR A 183 13.31 -16.22 -7.79
CA THR A 183 13.58 -17.65 -7.64
C THR A 183 13.08 -18.16 -6.28
N PRO A 184 12.78 -19.46 -6.13
CA PRO A 184 12.36 -20.03 -4.84
C PRO A 184 13.35 -19.74 -3.70
N LEU A 185 14.65 -19.75 -4.01
CA LEU A 185 15.70 -19.40 -3.06
C LEU A 185 15.64 -17.92 -2.66
N GLN A 186 15.46 -17.01 -3.61
CA GLN A 186 15.29 -15.58 -3.33
C GLN A 186 14.06 -15.31 -2.46
N ARG A 187 12.93 -15.99 -2.68
CA ARG A 187 11.74 -15.86 -1.83
C ARG A 187 12.00 -16.33 -0.40
N ARG A 188 12.57 -17.52 -0.23
CA ARG A 188 12.88 -18.09 1.10
C ARG A 188 13.84 -17.20 1.88
N THR A 189 14.93 -16.77 1.24
CA THR A 189 15.94 -15.89 1.86
C THR A 189 15.35 -14.52 2.20
N THR A 190 14.58 -13.92 1.30
CA THR A 190 13.89 -12.64 1.54
C THR A 190 12.98 -12.75 2.76
N ARG A 191 12.16 -13.81 2.86
CA ARG A 191 11.28 -14.01 4.01
C ARG A 191 12.05 -14.11 5.32
N LEU A 192 13.15 -14.86 5.36
CA LEU A 192 13.99 -14.95 6.56
C LEU A 192 14.59 -13.60 6.96
N LEU A 193 15.13 -12.86 5.99
CA LEU A 193 15.74 -11.55 6.22
C LEU A 193 14.71 -10.52 6.72
N VAL A 194 13.52 -10.49 6.13
CA VAL A 194 12.43 -9.60 6.58
C VAL A 194 12.02 -9.92 8.01
N HIS A 195 11.94 -11.18 8.42
CA HIS A 195 11.65 -11.53 9.81
C HIS A 195 12.71 -10.99 10.78
N GLY A 196 13.99 -11.06 10.41
CA GLY A 196 15.10 -10.49 11.18
C GLY A 196 14.99 -8.96 11.29
N VAL A 197 14.84 -8.27 10.16
CA VAL A 197 14.67 -6.81 10.11
C VAL A 197 13.45 -6.37 10.91
N ALA A 198 12.31 -7.04 10.73
CA ALA A 198 11.07 -6.69 11.42
C ALA A 198 11.16 -6.92 12.93
N ARG A 199 11.92 -7.93 13.40
CA ARG A 199 12.18 -8.12 14.83
C ARG A 199 12.93 -6.92 15.42
N VAL A 200 13.99 -6.46 14.73
CA VAL A 200 14.77 -5.29 15.18
C VAL A 200 13.91 -4.04 15.18
N LEU A 201 13.19 -3.76 14.07
CA LEU A 201 12.33 -2.59 13.97
C LEU A 201 11.25 -2.56 15.05
N ARG A 202 10.58 -3.68 15.33
CA ARG A 202 9.57 -3.76 16.40
C ARG A 202 10.16 -3.51 17.79
N ALA A 203 11.39 -3.98 18.05
CA ALA A 203 12.06 -3.72 19.32
C ALA A 203 12.51 -2.26 19.47
N SER A 204 12.84 -1.59 18.36
CA SER A 204 13.34 -0.21 18.33
C SER A 204 12.22 0.84 18.32
N VAL A 205 11.09 0.57 17.67
CA VAL A 205 9.97 1.53 17.56
C VAL A 205 9.13 1.50 18.82
N ARG A 206 9.39 2.45 19.74
CA ARG A 206 8.66 2.59 21.03
C ARG A 206 7.61 3.71 21.04
N ASN A 207 7.62 4.57 20.01
CA ASN A 207 6.75 5.75 19.90
C ASN A 207 6.08 5.86 18.52
N GLY A 208 5.74 4.72 17.92
CA GLY A 208 4.95 4.68 16.69
C GLY A 208 3.50 5.13 16.92
N ALA A 209 2.75 5.38 15.82
CA ALA A 209 1.36 5.84 15.88
C ALA A 209 0.45 4.97 16.77
N TRP A 210 0.60 3.64 16.67
CA TRP A 210 -0.09 2.68 17.54
C TRP A 210 0.21 2.91 19.03
N HIS A 211 1.49 3.00 19.42
CA HIS A 211 1.89 3.24 20.82
C HIS A 211 1.31 4.55 21.36
N CYS A 212 1.31 5.60 20.54
CA CYS A 212 0.70 6.88 20.92
C CYS A 212 -0.83 6.75 21.09
N ALA A 213 -1.51 5.95 20.26
CA ALA A 213 -2.94 5.70 20.39
C ALA A 213 -3.27 4.89 21.64
N MET A 214 -2.56 3.80 21.90
CA MET A 214 -2.76 2.97 23.10
C MET A 214 -2.64 3.80 24.39
N ARG A 215 -1.63 4.68 24.46
CA ARG A 215 -1.47 5.62 25.59
C ARG A 215 -2.63 6.59 25.73
N ARG A 216 -3.21 7.10 24.63
CA ARG A 216 -4.39 7.97 24.67
C ARG A 216 -5.63 7.23 25.18
N MET A 217 -5.78 5.97 24.79
CA MET A 217 -6.92 5.13 25.16
C MET A 217 -6.81 4.49 26.54
N GLN A 218 -5.68 4.66 27.23
CA GLN A 218 -5.38 4.01 28.52
C GLN A 218 -5.49 2.48 28.47
N VAL A 219 -5.19 1.89 27.32
CA VAL A 219 -5.11 0.44 27.14
C VAL A 219 -3.62 0.08 27.08
N GLU A 220 -3.15 -0.75 28.01
CA GLU A 220 -1.78 -1.29 28.03
C GLU A 220 -1.56 -2.38 26.96
#